data_AF-A0A657BC89-F1
#
_entry.id   AF-A0A657BC89-F1
#
_cell.length_a   1.000
_cell.length_b   1.000
_cell.length_c   1.000
_cell.angle_alpha   90.00
_cell.angle_beta   90.00
_cell.angle_gamma   90.00
#
_symmetry.space_group_name_H-M   'P 1'
#
loop_
_entity.id
_entity.type
_entity.pdbx_description
1 polymer ?
#
loop_
_entity_poly.entity_id
_entity_poly.type
_entity_poly.pdbx_seq_one_letter_code
_entity_poly.pdbx_strand_id
1 'polypeptide(L)'
;MKNNNKSLLYNEKCPLCTSDDCLLYWQGQNPTRDYLHCQHCDLVFVPSRFQLCSEEEKKIYDQHENNPQDERYRKFLGRLFAPMSTMLSKPSKGLDFGSGPGPTLSKMFAEQGHQCAIYDKFYANDTSTLGKDYGFVSATEVVEHLANPKDVFGMLFSLTEKTKGPVGIMTKLHPQDRKSFMQWHYKNDPTHIAFFSHITMEKLAKSYDRDLLILGTDVVIFTNKKRTS
;
A
#
# COMPACT_ATOMS: atom_id res chain seq x y z
N MET A 1 -24.38 -10.47 -35.93
CA MET A 1 -24.71 -10.08 -34.54
C MET A 1 -23.75 -8.97 -34.14
N LYS A 2 -24.25 -7.73 -34.00
CA LYS A 2 -23.44 -6.56 -33.72
C LYS A 2 -23.02 -6.57 -32.24
N ASN A 3 -21.71 -6.64 -32.00
CA ASN A 3 -21.10 -6.42 -30.68
C ASN A 3 -21.35 -4.97 -30.27
N ASN A 4 -22.43 -4.73 -29.52
CA ASN A 4 -22.66 -3.48 -28.80
C ASN A 4 -21.78 -3.47 -27.55
N ASN A 5 -20.46 -3.38 -27.71
CA ASN A 5 -19.58 -2.97 -26.63
C ASN A 5 -19.72 -1.45 -26.50
N LYS A 6 -20.82 -1.00 -25.87
CA LYS A 6 -20.84 0.34 -25.28
C LYS A 6 -19.77 0.29 -24.18
N SER A 7 -18.57 0.77 -24.49
CA SER A 7 -17.64 1.18 -23.44
C SER A 7 -18.40 2.19 -22.61
N LEU A 8 -18.84 1.80 -21.41
CA LEU A 8 -19.15 2.78 -20.39
C LEU A 8 -17.86 3.57 -20.25
N LEU A 9 -17.85 4.81 -20.76
CA LEU A 9 -16.71 5.70 -20.59
C LEU A 9 -16.69 6.05 -19.11
N TYR A 10 -15.82 5.37 -18.37
CA TYR A 10 -15.50 5.77 -17.01
C TYR A 10 -14.68 7.05 -17.12
N ASN A 11 -15.30 8.18 -16.79
CA ASN A 11 -14.60 9.47 -16.75
C ASN A 11 -13.83 9.65 -15.42
N GLU A 12 -13.15 8.59 -14.97
CA GLU A 12 -12.45 8.57 -13.69
C GLU A 12 -10.96 8.40 -13.93
N LYS A 13 -10.19 9.38 -13.43
CA LYS A 13 -8.74 9.40 -13.55
C LYS A 13 -8.13 8.35 -12.64
N CYS A 14 -6.98 7.82 -13.04
CA CYS A 14 -6.21 6.94 -12.17
C CYS A 14 -5.85 7.68 -10.85
N PRO A 15 -6.20 7.13 -9.68
CA PRO A 15 -5.98 7.81 -8.40
C PRO A 15 -4.49 7.85 -7.98
N LEU A 16 -3.62 7.16 -8.71
CA LEU A 16 -2.17 7.15 -8.48
C LEU A 16 -1.40 8.08 -9.43
N CYS A 17 -1.56 7.90 -10.74
CA CYS A 17 -0.79 8.65 -11.74
C CYS A 17 -1.58 9.76 -12.43
N THR A 18 -2.86 9.95 -12.10
CA THR A 18 -3.76 10.97 -12.67
C THR A 18 -4.01 10.87 -14.18
N SER A 19 -3.63 9.75 -14.80
CA SER A 19 -3.94 9.46 -16.21
C SER A 19 -5.44 9.29 -16.44
N ASP A 20 -5.92 9.79 -17.57
CA ASP A 20 -7.30 9.60 -18.05
C ASP A 20 -7.48 8.28 -18.83
N ASP A 21 -6.38 7.59 -19.16
CA ASP A 21 -6.38 6.33 -19.91
C ASP A 21 -6.66 5.13 -18.98
N CYS A 22 -7.91 5.04 -18.52
CA CYS A 22 -8.40 3.98 -17.65
C CYS A 22 -9.52 3.19 -18.34
N LEU A 23 -9.33 1.87 -18.45
CA LEU A 23 -10.25 0.98 -19.13
C LEU A 23 -10.96 0.07 -18.13
N LEU A 24 -12.21 -0.32 -18.43
CA LEU A 24 -12.91 -1.34 -17.66
C LEU A 24 -12.14 -2.66 -17.75
N TYR A 25 -11.67 -3.16 -16.60
CA TYR A 25 -10.89 -4.37 -16.51
C TYR A 25 -11.75 -5.58 -16.16
N TRP A 26 -12.59 -5.45 -15.14
CA TRP A 26 -13.46 -6.52 -14.67
C TRP A 26 -14.73 -5.97 -14.04
N GLN A 27 -15.80 -6.75 -14.12
CA GLN A 27 -17.04 -6.49 -13.39
C GLN A 27 -17.23 -7.63 -12.40
N GLY A 28 -16.93 -7.35 -11.13
CA GLY A 28 -17.13 -8.29 -10.04
C GLY A 28 -18.61 -8.57 -9.83
N GLN A 29 -18.91 -9.78 -9.38
CA GLN A 29 -20.26 -10.18 -8.96
C GLN A 29 -20.36 -10.25 -7.44
N ASN A 30 -19.27 -10.66 -6.77
CA ASN A 30 -19.17 -10.78 -5.31
C ASN A 30 -17.82 -10.21 -4.82
N PRO A 31 -17.75 -8.92 -4.45
CA PRO A 31 -18.83 -7.92 -4.49
C PRO A 31 -19.17 -7.48 -5.91
N THR A 32 -20.40 -6.98 -6.10
CA THR A 32 -20.83 -6.36 -7.36
C THR A 32 -20.20 -4.97 -7.47
N ARG A 33 -19.08 -4.87 -8.19
CA ARG A 33 -18.37 -3.62 -8.44
C ARG A 33 -17.49 -3.70 -9.68
N ASP A 34 -17.24 -2.56 -10.29
CA ASP A 34 -16.35 -2.46 -11.43
C ASP A 34 -14.89 -2.27 -10.96
N TYR A 35 -13.96 -2.76 -11.78
CA TYR A 35 -12.53 -2.58 -11.61
C TYR A 35 -11.99 -1.91 -12.87
N LEU A 36 -11.30 -0.79 -12.71
CA LEU A 36 -10.67 -0.05 -13.81
C LEU A 36 -9.17 -0.31 -13.81
N HIS A 37 -8.58 -0.44 -14.99
CA HIS A 37 -7.15 -0.64 -15.18
C HIS A 37 -6.55 0.56 -15.90
N CYS A 38 -5.61 1.22 -15.22
CA CYS A 38 -4.86 2.32 -15.78
C CYS A 38 -3.83 1.81 -16.77
N GLN A 39 -3.95 2.19 -18.04
CA GLN A 39 -3.01 1.80 -19.08
C GLN A 39 -1.65 2.52 -18.94
N HIS A 40 -1.60 3.57 -18.11
CA HIS A 40 -0.35 4.27 -17.84
C HIS A 40 0.45 3.63 -16.71
N CYS A 41 -0.09 3.45 -15.50
CA CYS A 41 0.69 2.94 -14.36
C CYS A 41 0.40 1.50 -13.96
N ASP A 42 -0.42 0.80 -14.74
CA ASP A 42 -0.86 -0.58 -14.51
C ASP A 42 -1.71 -0.80 -13.26
N LEU A 43 -2.01 0.26 -12.50
CA LEU A 43 -2.88 0.15 -11.32
C LEU A 43 -4.27 -0.33 -11.73
N VAL A 44 -4.78 -1.34 -11.02
CA VAL A 44 -6.20 -1.68 -11.03
C VAL A 44 -6.86 -1.03 -9.81
N PHE A 45 -7.98 -0.33 -9.99
CA PHE A 45 -8.64 0.39 -8.90
C PHE A 45 -10.17 0.31 -9.00
N VAL A 46 -10.83 0.54 -7.86
CA VAL A 46 -12.28 0.54 -7.72
C VAL A 46 -12.79 1.99 -7.82
N PRO A 47 -13.73 2.29 -8.74
CA PRO A 47 -14.38 3.59 -8.83
C PRO A 47 -14.95 4.08 -7.50
N SER A 48 -14.81 5.38 -7.23
CA SER A 48 -15.27 6.05 -6.00
C SER A 48 -16.71 5.70 -5.59
N ARG A 49 -17.62 5.55 -6.55
CA ARG A 49 -19.03 5.15 -6.30
C ARG A 49 -19.22 3.75 -5.68
N PHE A 50 -18.21 2.89 -5.70
CA PHE A 50 -18.23 1.55 -5.09
C PHE A 50 -17.39 1.46 -3.80
N GLN A 51 -16.77 2.55 -3.38
CA GLN A 51 -15.96 2.58 -2.18
C GLN A 51 -16.87 2.73 -0.95
N LEU A 52 -16.52 2.04 0.13
CA LEU A 52 -17.23 2.16 1.40
C LEU A 52 -17.03 3.57 1.99
N CYS A 53 -18.02 4.06 2.74
CA CYS A 53 -17.77 5.25 3.56
C CYS A 53 -16.85 4.90 4.74
N SER A 54 -16.25 5.93 5.36
CA SER A 54 -15.30 5.73 6.45
C SER A 54 -15.89 4.96 7.64
N GLU A 55 -17.18 5.15 7.95
CA GLU A 55 -17.85 4.40 9.01
C GLU A 55 -17.99 2.91 8.70
N GLU A 56 -18.32 2.56 7.44
CA GLU A 56 -18.45 1.17 7.00
C GLU A 56 -17.10 0.46 6.93
N GLU A 57 -16.08 1.16 6.44
CA GLU A 57 -14.71 0.68 6.41
C GLU A 57 -14.19 0.38 7.84
N LYS A 58 -14.41 1.31 8.77
CA LYS A 58 -14.01 1.12 10.18
C LYS A 58 -14.71 -0.09 10.82
N LYS A 59 -15.99 -0.33 10.53
CA LYS A 59 -16.71 -1.50 11.05
C LYS A 59 -16.08 -2.83 10.64
N ILE A 60 -15.46 -2.88 9.46
CA ILE A 60 -14.73 -4.06 9.00
C ILE A 60 -13.39 -4.17 9.75
N TYR A 61 -12.64 -3.07 9.86
CA TYR A 61 -11.39 -3.07 10.62
C TYR A 61 -11.55 -3.40 12.10
N ASP A 62 -12.67 -3.03 12.72
CA ASP A 62 -12.99 -3.36 14.10
C ASP A 62 -13.14 -4.89 14.34
N GLN A 63 -13.20 -5.70 13.27
CA GLN A 63 -13.19 -7.16 13.34
C GLN A 63 -11.77 -7.75 13.35
N HIS A 64 -10.72 -6.94 13.14
CA HIS A 64 -9.34 -7.42 13.12
C HIS A 64 -8.78 -7.61 14.53
N GLU A 65 -8.27 -8.82 14.79
CA GLU A 65 -7.54 -9.15 16.02
C GLU A 65 -6.03 -9.05 15.80
N ASN A 66 -5.50 -7.83 15.79
CA ASN A 66 -4.05 -7.59 15.71
C ASN A 66 -3.40 -7.78 17.10
N ASN A 67 -3.01 -9.02 17.43
CA ASN A 67 -2.37 -9.34 18.71
C ASN A 67 -0.83 -9.33 18.61
N PRO A 68 -0.12 -8.44 19.33
CA PRO A 68 1.35 -8.41 19.33
C PRO A 68 2.03 -9.65 19.92
N GLN A 69 1.28 -10.49 20.63
CA GLN A 69 1.76 -11.76 21.19
C GLN A 69 1.46 -12.96 20.28
N ASP A 70 0.71 -12.77 19.19
CA ASP A 70 0.47 -13.84 18.21
C ASP A 70 1.71 -14.05 17.33
N GLU A 71 2.39 -15.19 17.52
CA GLU A 71 3.56 -15.57 16.73
C GLU A 71 3.27 -15.68 15.23
N ARG A 72 2.06 -16.09 14.83
CA ARG A 72 1.68 -16.17 13.41
C ARG A 72 1.60 -14.78 12.81
N TYR A 73 1.00 -13.83 13.53
CA TYR A 73 0.93 -12.43 13.10
C TYR A 73 2.31 -11.78 13.06
N ARG A 74 3.15 -12.00 14.09
CA ARG A 74 4.55 -11.54 14.07
C ARG A 74 5.35 -12.15 12.92
N LYS A 75 5.15 -13.44 12.61
CA LYS A 75 5.78 -14.09 11.44
C LYS A 75 5.28 -13.51 10.13
N PHE A 76 4.01 -13.15 10.05
CA PHE A 76 3.43 -12.47 8.90
C PHE A 76 4.09 -11.10 8.68
N LEU A 77 4.14 -10.25 9.70
CA LEU A 77 4.84 -8.95 9.67
C LEU A 77 6.35 -9.10 9.47
N GLY A 78 6.91 -10.22 9.93
CA GLY A 78 8.29 -10.65 9.74
C GLY A 78 8.76 -10.61 8.29
N ARG A 79 7.85 -10.80 7.32
CA ARG A 79 8.18 -10.73 5.89
C ARG A 79 8.68 -9.36 5.47
N LEU A 80 8.11 -8.28 6.00
CA LEU A 80 8.61 -6.91 5.77
C LEU A 80 9.70 -6.53 6.78
N PHE A 81 9.47 -6.85 8.05
CA PHE A 81 10.35 -6.46 9.15
C PHE A 81 11.79 -6.97 8.99
N ALA A 82 11.97 -8.25 8.64
CA ALA A 82 13.29 -8.86 8.53
C ALA A 82 14.17 -8.18 7.46
N PRO A 83 13.75 -8.04 6.19
CA PRO A 83 14.56 -7.36 5.18
C PRO A 83 14.73 -5.88 5.45
N MET A 84 13.77 -5.18 6.06
CA MET A 84 14.00 -3.78 6.46
C MET A 84 15.08 -3.68 7.54
N SER A 85 15.02 -4.53 8.57
CA SER A 85 15.94 -4.47 9.71
C SER A 85 17.42 -4.64 9.32
N THR A 86 17.71 -5.34 8.23
CA THR A 86 19.10 -5.48 7.72
C THR A 86 19.62 -4.20 7.07
N MET A 87 18.74 -3.26 6.71
CA MET A 87 19.08 -2.01 6.04
C MET A 87 19.18 -0.82 7.01
N LEU A 88 18.72 -0.96 8.26
CA LEU A 88 18.62 0.14 9.22
C LEU A 88 19.91 0.29 10.05
N SER A 89 20.34 1.53 10.24
CA SER A 89 21.32 1.87 11.28
C SER A 89 20.64 1.85 12.65
N LYS A 90 21.37 1.41 13.68
CA LYS A 90 20.88 1.37 15.07
C LYS A 90 21.52 2.48 15.91
N PRO A 91 20.75 3.27 16.69
CA PRO A 91 19.30 3.40 16.65
C PRO A 91 18.83 4.22 15.43
N SER A 92 17.61 3.93 14.95
CA SER A 92 16.93 4.76 13.93
C SER A 92 15.54 5.15 14.43
N LYS A 93 15.04 6.30 13.99
CA LYS A 93 13.65 6.73 14.16
C LYS A 93 12.84 6.28 12.96
N GLY A 94 11.67 5.69 13.16
CA GLY A 94 10.77 5.29 12.09
C GLY A 94 9.30 5.61 12.36
N LEU A 95 8.49 5.42 11.33
CA LEU A 95 7.04 5.51 11.38
C LEU A 95 6.44 4.20 10.87
N ASP A 96 5.49 3.66 11.62
CA ASP A 96 4.58 2.61 11.18
C ASP A 96 3.24 3.24 10.77
N PHE A 97 3.02 3.36 9.46
CA PHE A 97 1.85 3.99 8.85
C PHE A 97 0.76 2.95 8.57
N GLY A 98 -0.46 3.20 9.06
CA GLY A 98 -1.55 2.21 9.05
C GLY A 98 -1.36 1.16 10.14
N SER A 99 -0.96 1.57 11.34
CA SER A 99 -0.56 0.63 12.40
C SER A 99 -1.70 -0.24 12.96
N GLY A 100 -2.96 0.10 12.66
CA GLY A 100 -4.13 -0.59 13.20
C GLY A 100 -4.29 -0.45 14.73
N PRO A 101 -5.22 -1.22 15.34
CA PRO A 101 -5.53 -1.15 16.77
C PRO A 101 -4.46 -1.79 17.66
N GLY A 102 -3.64 -2.68 17.10
CA GLY A 102 -2.56 -3.38 17.80
C GLY A 102 -1.24 -3.22 17.04
N PRO A 103 -0.46 -2.15 17.29
CA PRO A 103 0.69 -1.77 16.48
C PRO A 103 1.89 -2.70 16.73
N THR A 104 1.80 -3.94 16.23
CA THR A 104 2.78 -5.00 16.47
C THR A 104 4.11 -4.71 15.79
N LEU A 105 4.08 -4.16 14.57
CA LEU A 105 5.31 -3.89 13.81
C LEU A 105 6.18 -2.82 14.47
N SER A 106 5.58 -1.72 14.97
CA SER A 106 6.31 -0.72 15.75
C SER A 106 6.97 -1.30 17.01
N LYS A 107 6.31 -2.24 17.70
CA LYS A 107 6.88 -2.98 18.86
C LYS A 107 8.05 -3.87 18.44
N MET A 108 7.92 -4.60 17.33
CA MET A 108 9.02 -5.42 16.79
C MET A 108 10.26 -4.57 16.47
N PHE A 109 10.10 -3.37 15.91
CA PHE A 109 11.21 -2.44 15.70
C PHE A 109 11.79 -1.88 17.02
N ALA A 110 10.93 -1.59 18.00
CA ALA A 110 11.38 -1.14 19.32
C ALA A 110 12.23 -2.18 20.05
N GLU A 111 11.84 -3.46 19.98
CA GLU A 111 12.62 -4.60 20.51
C GLU A 111 14.01 -4.72 19.86
N GLN A 112 14.21 -4.18 18.65
CA GLN A 112 15.51 -4.15 17.97
C GLN A 112 16.35 -2.89 18.27
N GLY A 113 15.85 -1.99 19.13
CA GLY A 113 16.53 -0.76 19.53
C GLY A 113 16.20 0.46 18.68
N HIS A 114 15.15 0.41 17.85
CA HIS A 114 14.68 1.57 17.09
C HIS A 114 13.59 2.33 17.85
N GLN A 115 13.40 3.60 17.53
CA GLN A 115 12.23 4.37 17.98
C GLN A 115 11.21 4.36 16.86
N CYS A 116 10.01 3.81 17.07
CA CYS A 116 8.99 3.73 16.03
C CYS A 116 7.72 4.47 16.48
N ALA A 117 7.42 5.58 15.81
CA ALA A 117 6.13 6.24 15.92
C ALA A 117 5.05 5.43 15.18
N ILE A 118 3.78 5.66 15.51
CA ILE A 118 2.65 5.03 14.84
C ILE A 118 1.71 6.08 14.29
N TYR A 119 1.07 5.79 13.16
CA TYR A 119 -0.04 6.58 12.64
C TYR A 119 -1.10 5.63 12.09
N ASP A 120 -2.36 5.90 12.39
CA ASP A 120 -3.50 5.21 11.80
C ASP A 120 -4.72 6.13 11.80
N LYS A 121 -5.45 6.20 10.68
CA LYS A 121 -6.60 7.11 10.53
C LYS A 121 -7.72 6.85 11.54
N PHE A 122 -7.89 5.62 12.02
CA PHE A 122 -8.94 5.23 12.96
C PHE A 122 -8.44 5.01 14.37
N TYR A 123 -7.22 4.49 14.53
CA TYR A 123 -6.73 4.02 15.84
C TYR A 123 -5.62 4.88 16.45
N ALA A 124 -4.93 5.70 15.64
CA ALA A 124 -3.79 6.51 16.08
C ALA A 124 -3.62 7.77 15.20
N ASN A 125 -4.64 8.63 15.15
CA ASN A 125 -4.70 9.76 14.22
C ASN A 125 -3.94 11.01 14.72
N ASP A 126 -2.71 10.83 15.22
CA ASP A 126 -1.81 11.93 15.54
C ASP A 126 -1.07 12.39 14.28
N THR A 127 -1.64 13.37 13.58
CA THR A 127 -1.06 13.93 12.36
C THR A 127 0.28 14.64 12.57
N SER A 128 0.67 14.96 13.83
CA SER A 128 1.99 15.53 14.12
C SER A 128 3.14 14.57 13.77
N THR A 129 2.85 13.26 13.64
CA THR A 129 3.79 12.25 13.16
C THR A 129 4.11 12.42 11.67
N LEU A 130 3.19 12.97 10.86
CA LEU A 130 3.34 13.08 9.40
C LEU A 130 4.16 14.31 8.94
N GLY A 131 4.72 15.08 9.87
CA GLY A 131 5.58 16.24 9.60
C GLY A 131 7.04 16.07 10.04
N LYS A 132 7.46 14.84 10.34
CA LYS A 132 8.78 14.53 10.90
C LYS A 132 9.68 13.85 9.87
N ASP A 133 10.99 13.92 10.10
CA ASP A 133 11.98 13.16 9.32
C ASP A 133 12.26 11.82 10.00
N TYR A 134 12.09 10.72 9.25
CA TYR A 134 12.28 9.37 9.74
C TYR A 134 13.40 8.65 8.98
N GLY A 135 14.20 7.89 9.71
CA GLY A 135 15.20 6.98 9.15
C GLY A 135 14.60 5.77 8.44
N PHE A 136 13.31 5.47 8.62
CA PHE A 136 12.55 4.51 7.82
C PHE A 136 11.04 4.72 7.97
N VAL A 137 10.25 4.21 7.03
CA VAL A 137 8.80 4.17 7.12
C VAL A 137 8.32 2.76 6.74
N SER A 138 7.41 2.18 7.50
CA SER A 138 6.71 0.93 7.16
C SER A 138 5.21 1.19 6.92
N ALA A 139 4.60 0.42 6.02
CA ALA A 139 3.16 0.42 5.80
C ALA A 139 2.71 -0.99 5.40
N THR A 140 2.01 -1.70 6.29
CA THR A 140 1.56 -3.08 6.06
C THR A 140 0.05 -3.15 6.00
N GLU A 141 -0.49 -3.73 4.92
CA GLU A 141 -1.94 -3.91 4.69
C GLU A 141 -2.72 -2.60 4.85
N VAL A 142 -2.22 -1.54 4.22
CA VAL A 142 -2.80 -0.19 4.29
C VAL A 142 -2.95 0.45 2.91
N VAL A 143 -1.99 0.25 2.00
CA VAL A 143 -1.95 1.01 0.74
C VAL A 143 -3.05 0.61 -0.23
N GLU A 144 -3.55 -0.61 -0.13
CA GLU A 144 -4.66 -1.14 -0.93
C GLU A 144 -6.01 -0.49 -0.59
N HIS A 145 -6.11 0.18 0.55
CA HIS A 145 -7.32 0.85 1.03
C HIS A 145 -7.34 2.36 0.73
N LEU A 146 -6.31 2.88 0.08
CA LEU A 146 -6.16 4.32 -0.14
C LEU A 146 -6.98 4.79 -1.33
N ALA A 147 -7.91 5.72 -1.08
CA ALA A 147 -8.66 6.39 -2.14
C ALA A 147 -7.77 7.37 -2.95
N ASN A 148 -6.73 7.91 -2.30
CA ASN A 148 -5.78 8.84 -2.91
C ASN A 148 -4.33 8.40 -2.67
N PRO A 149 -3.89 7.28 -3.26
CA PRO A 149 -2.56 6.74 -3.04
C PRO A 149 -1.46 7.68 -3.55
N LYS A 150 -1.71 8.54 -4.55
CA LYS A 150 -0.73 9.52 -5.04
C LYS A 150 -0.18 10.38 -3.91
N ASP A 151 -1.07 11.01 -3.16
CA ASP A 151 -0.70 11.95 -2.10
C ASP A 151 -0.08 11.22 -0.91
N VAL A 152 -0.59 10.04 -0.57
CA VAL A 152 -0.04 9.22 0.51
C VAL A 152 1.37 8.74 0.17
N PHE A 153 1.61 8.18 -1.01
CA PHE A 153 2.98 7.80 -1.42
C PHE A 153 3.92 9.02 -1.43
N GLY A 154 3.46 10.17 -1.95
CA GLY A 154 4.24 11.41 -1.91
C GLY A 154 4.62 11.80 -0.48
N MET A 155 3.67 11.72 0.46
CA MET A 155 3.91 11.94 1.87
C MET A 155 4.91 10.92 2.45
N LEU A 156 4.72 9.61 2.26
CA LEU A 156 5.61 8.57 2.77
C LEU A 156 7.06 8.74 2.28
N PHE A 157 7.25 9.12 1.01
CA PHE A 157 8.59 9.38 0.47
C PHE A 157 9.21 10.66 1.05
N SER A 158 8.41 11.72 1.25
CA SER A 158 8.88 12.98 1.85
C SER A 158 9.41 12.79 3.28
N LEU A 159 8.76 11.92 4.07
CA LEU A 159 9.17 11.58 5.44
C LEU A 159 10.58 10.99 5.55
N THR A 160 11.09 10.36 4.48
CA THR A 160 12.43 9.73 4.46
C THR A 160 13.44 10.48 3.60
N GLU A 161 13.06 11.62 3.03
CA GLU A 161 13.86 12.29 2.01
C GLU A 161 15.19 12.82 2.55
N LYS A 162 15.18 13.38 3.77
CA LYS A 162 16.39 13.94 4.41
C LYS A 162 17.33 12.86 4.94
N THR A 163 16.77 11.85 5.58
CA THR A 163 17.53 10.75 6.20
C THR A 163 18.05 9.75 5.18
N LYS A 164 17.47 9.78 3.97
CA LYS A 164 17.65 8.76 2.95
C LYS A 164 17.24 7.35 3.44
N GLY A 165 16.25 7.29 4.32
CA GLY A 165 15.67 6.06 4.83
C GLY A 165 14.89 5.23 3.81
N PRO A 166 14.74 3.90 4.03
CA PRO A 166 13.86 3.07 3.22
C PRO A 166 12.38 3.29 3.55
N VAL A 167 11.52 3.09 2.55
CA VAL A 167 10.06 2.98 2.69
C VAL A 167 9.65 1.55 2.36
N GLY A 168 9.17 0.81 3.34
CA GLY A 168 8.74 -0.57 3.20
C GLY A 168 7.22 -0.68 3.16
N ILE A 169 6.70 -1.34 2.14
CA ILE A 169 5.28 -1.58 1.93
C ILE A 169 5.05 -3.09 1.92
N MET A 170 4.00 -3.55 2.61
CA MET A 170 3.51 -4.92 2.46
C MET A 170 2.06 -4.90 1.98
N THR A 171 1.83 -5.29 0.74
CA THR A 171 0.52 -5.37 0.08
C THR A 171 0.62 -6.39 -1.05
N LYS A 172 -0.41 -7.17 -1.32
CA LYS A 172 -0.29 -8.18 -2.39
C LYS A 172 -0.33 -7.52 -3.76
N LEU A 173 0.63 -7.88 -4.61
CA LEU A 173 0.67 -7.38 -5.98
C LEU A 173 -0.29 -8.17 -6.87
N HIS A 174 -1.07 -7.47 -7.68
CA HIS A 174 -2.02 -8.14 -8.57
C HIS A 174 -1.29 -8.90 -9.69
N PRO A 175 -1.84 -10.03 -10.14
CA PRO A 175 -1.27 -10.78 -11.24
C PRO A 175 -1.31 -9.97 -12.55
N GLN A 176 -0.35 -10.29 -13.44
CA GLN A 176 -0.16 -9.60 -14.72
C GLN A 176 -1.30 -9.84 -15.72
N ASP A 177 -1.97 -11.00 -15.63
CA ASP A 177 -3.05 -11.34 -16.56
C ASP A 177 -4.44 -11.22 -15.92
N ARG A 178 -5.38 -10.82 -16.76
CA ARG A 178 -6.78 -10.59 -16.40
C ARG A 178 -7.47 -11.84 -15.84
N LYS A 179 -7.17 -13.02 -16.38
CA LYS A 179 -7.82 -14.26 -15.95
C LYS A 179 -7.42 -14.61 -14.53
N SER A 180 -6.14 -14.50 -14.19
CA SER A 180 -5.65 -14.66 -12.82
C SER A 180 -6.23 -13.60 -11.90
N PHE A 181 -6.32 -12.34 -12.33
CA PHE A 181 -6.96 -11.27 -11.52
C PHE A 181 -8.41 -11.61 -11.18
N MET A 182 -9.19 -12.09 -12.15
CA MET A 182 -10.58 -12.49 -11.93
C MET A 182 -10.74 -13.55 -10.82
N GLN A 183 -9.77 -14.46 -10.69
CA GLN A 183 -9.79 -15.55 -9.70
C GLN A 183 -9.10 -15.17 -8.37
N TRP A 184 -8.36 -14.06 -8.36
CA TRP A 184 -7.58 -13.64 -7.21
C TRP A 184 -8.47 -13.16 -6.06
N HIS A 185 -8.42 -13.83 -4.91
CA HIS A 185 -9.33 -13.57 -3.79
C HIS A 185 -9.08 -12.25 -3.08
N TYR A 186 -7.87 -11.70 -3.16
CA TYR A 186 -7.50 -10.47 -2.48
C TYR A 186 -8.35 -9.26 -2.92
N LYS A 187 -8.86 -9.26 -4.16
CA LYS A 187 -9.77 -8.20 -4.63
C LYS A 187 -11.20 -8.31 -4.08
N ASN A 188 -11.54 -9.42 -3.45
CA ASN A 188 -12.91 -9.65 -3.01
C ASN A 188 -13.21 -8.96 -1.67
N ASP A 189 -12.17 -8.53 -0.94
CA ASP A 189 -12.35 -7.68 0.24
C ASP A 189 -12.92 -6.31 -0.20
N PRO A 190 -14.10 -5.89 0.30
CA PRO A 190 -14.72 -4.65 -0.12
C PRO A 190 -13.90 -3.40 0.27
N THR A 191 -13.04 -3.50 1.29
CA THR A 191 -12.15 -2.40 1.70
C THR A 191 -10.95 -2.24 0.76
N HIS A 192 -10.61 -3.24 -0.05
CA HIS A 192 -9.50 -3.14 -1.02
C HIS A 192 -10.00 -2.42 -2.28
N ILE A 193 -9.40 -1.28 -2.58
CA ILE A 193 -9.82 -0.36 -3.65
C ILE A 193 -8.69 0.04 -4.59
N ALA A 194 -7.43 -0.21 -4.23
CA ALA A 194 -6.25 0.00 -5.06
C ALA A 194 -5.41 -1.29 -5.09
N PHE A 195 -5.14 -1.79 -6.29
CA PHE A 195 -4.37 -3.00 -6.52
C PHE A 195 -3.15 -2.64 -7.35
N PHE A 196 -1.97 -2.84 -6.78
CA PHE A 196 -0.68 -2.49 -7.38
C PHE A 196 -0.06 -3.69 -8.09
N SER A 197 0.68 -3.47 -9.17
CA SER A 197 1.54 -4.50 -9.77
C SER A 197 3.02 -4.19 -9.57
N HIS A 198 3.87 -5.11 -10.03
CA HIS A 198 5.30 -4.83 -10.21
C HIS A 198 5.54 -3.58 -11.07
N ILE A 199 4.79 -3.41 -12.16
CA ILE A 199 4.91 -2.26 -13.06
C ILE A 199 4.51 -0.97 -12.34
N THR A 200 3.47 -1.02 -11.50
CA THR A 200 3.07 0.12 -10.68
C THR A 200 4.18 0.54 -9.72
N MET A 201 4.78 -0.43 -9.01
CA MET A 201 5.87 -0.17 -8.06
C MET A 201 7.14 0.35 -8.75
N GLU A 202 7.50 -0.20 -9.92
CA GLU A 202 8.62 0.29 -10.74
C GLU A 202 8.43 1.75 -11.17
N LYS A 203 7.21 2.12 -11.58
CA LYS A 203 6.89 3.50 -11.94
C LYS A 203 6.93 4.44 -10.74
N LEU A 204 6.47 4.00 -9.58
CA LEU A 204 6.62 4.77 -8.34
C LEU A 204 8.10 4.97 -7.99
N ALA A 205 8.90 3.92 -8.00
CA ALA A 205 10.34 4.00 -7.73
C ALA A 205 11.01 5.00 -8.68
N LYS A 206 10.72 4.93 -9.98
CA LYS A 206 11.24 5.87 -10.98
C LYS A 206 10.79 7.31 -10.72
N SER A 207 9.52 7.52 -10.36
CA SER A 207 8.95 8.87 -10.16
C SER A 207 9.54 9.59 -8.94
N TYR A 208 9.95 8.84 -7.93
CA TYR A 208 10.52 9.37 -6.68
C TYR A 208 12.05 9.16 -6.56
N ASP A 209 12.71 8.81 -7.67
CA ASP A 209 14.16 8.56 -7.74
C ASP A 209 14.67 7.55 -6.69
N ARG A 210 13.93 6.47 -6.50
CA ARG A 210 14.25 5.37 -5.57
C ARG A 210 14.70 4.12 -6.32
N ASP A 211 15.54 3.33 -5.66
CA ASP A 211 15.77 1.94 -6.00
C ASP A 211 14.60 1.09 -5.47
N LEU A 212 14.33 -0.05 -6.12
CA LEU A 212 13.20 -0.91 -5.82
C LEU A 212 13.65 -2.34 -5.55
N LEU A 213 13.20 -2.90 -4.43
CA LEU A 213 13.32 -4.31 -4.12
C LEU A 213 11.92 -4.89 -3.92
N ILE A 214 11.58 -5.94 -4.66
CA ILE A 214 10.34 -6.70 -4.48
C ILE A 214 10.72 -8.11 -4.03
N LEU A 215 10.18 -8.54 -2.88
CA LEU A 215 10.43 -9.84 -2.27
C LEU A 215 9.12 -10.63 -2.22
N GLY A 216 9.13 -11.83 -2.82
CA GLY A 216 7.93 -12.66 -2.89
C GLY A 216 6.81 -11.99 -3.69
N THR A 217 5.59 -12.01 -3.15
CA THR A 217 4.38 -11.50 -3.83
C THR A 217 3.78 -10.27 -3.16
N ASP A 218 4.34 -9.85 -2.03
CA ASP A 218 3.70 -8.87 -1.15
C ASP A 218 4.62 -7.87 -0.48
N VAL A 219 5.95 -8.04 -0.53
CA VAL A 219 6.89 -7.11 0.12
C VAL A 219 7.58 -6.24 -0.93
N VAL A 220 7.47 -4.93 -0.75
CA VAL A 220 8.06 -3.91 -1.62
C VAL A 220 8.86 -2.93 -0.77
N ILE A 221 10.14 -2.75 -1.06
CA ILE A 221 11.00 -1.83 -0.34
C ILE A 221 11.61 -0.85 -1.33
N PHE A 222 11.34 0.44 -1.10
CA PHE A 222 11.98 1.53 -1.81
C PHE A 222 13.18 2.02 -1.00
N THR A 223 14.35 2.07 -1.62
CA THR A 223 15.58 2.58 -0.99
C THR A 223 16.09 3.80 -1.76
N ASN A 224 16.97 4.60 -1.15
CA ASN A 224 17.64 5.65 -1.92
C ASN A 224 18.67 5.01 -2.85
N LYS A 225 18.78 5.59 -4.05
CA LYS A 225 19.83 5.23 -4.99
C LYS A 225 21.18 5.32 -4.31
N LYS A 226 21.94 4.23 -4.37
CA LYS A 226 23.35 4.29 -4.01
C LYS A 226 24.00 5.24 -5.01
N ARG A 227 24.58 6.36 -4.54
CA ARG A 227 25.45 7.16 -5.39
C ARG A 227 26.60 6.26 -5.82
N THR A 228 26.61 5.85 -7.07
CA THR A 228 27.82 5.35 -7.71
C THR A 228 28.80 6.52 -7.73
N SER A 229 29.80 6.45 -6.86
CA SER A 229 31.01 7.28 -6.92
C SER A 229 31.71 7.10 -8.24
#